data_AF-A0A974UJN6-F1
#
_entry.id   AF-A0A974UJN6-F1
#
_cell.length_a   1.000
_cell.length_b   1.000
_cell.length_c   1.000
_cell.angle_alpha   90.00
_cell.angle_beta   90.00
_cell.angle_gamma   90.00
#
_symmetry.space_group_name_H-M   'P 1'
#
loop_
_entity.id
_entity.type
_entity.pdbx_description
1 polymer ?
#
loop_
_entity_poly.entity_id
_entity_poly.type
_entity_poly.pdbx_seq_one_letter_code
_entity_poly.pdbx_strand_id
1 'polypeptide(L)'
;MDKELLFHGIKRLDEMGYKGQKVNVLIFEVPGTDHASRVEASLRYMAPEVNVYHAWYNLRNFKLIEMVQYIVEKEIHIINISLSAEGYPSEFVQMLEDFIERGLLVFCAAGNDRDKGPFGLAMDVAITIGAASLIEEEVCKRDDSSAITSYLDFIFLRPPDHIAGHGTSFASPMAAGLAARLLSGYGRIEQQEMIEVFRVLSQHHSKLLRDDAENSSVIKSRYTGWGAPIFKQELVEELLDR
;
A
#
# COMPACT_ATOMS: atom_id res chain seq x y z
N MET A 1 6.27 -11.63 17.47
CA MET A 1 6.00 -10.85 16.26
C MET A 1 5.54 -11.82 15.22
N ASP A 2 4.46 -11.49 14.52
CA ASP A 2 3.83 -12.37 13.55
C ASP A 2 4.66 -12.49 12.28
N LYS A 3 4.48 -13.60 11.56
CA LYS A 3 5.34 -14.01 10.43
C LYS A 3 5.30 -13.00 9.26
N GLU A 4 4.15 -12.36 9.02
CA GLU A 4 3.98 -11.35 7.98
C GLU A 4 4.79 -10.08 8.29
N LEU A 5 4.84 -9.67 9.56
CA LEU A 5 5.66 -8.53 10.00
C LEU A 5 7.15 -8.88 9.94
N LEU A 6 7.53 -10.10 10.37
CA LEU A 6 8.91 -10.57 10.25
C LEU A 6 9.38 -10.59 8.79
N PHE A 7 8.53 -11.08 7.88
CA PHE A 7 8.81 -11.09 6.45
C PHE A 7 9.17 -9.69 5.93
N HIS A 8 8.38 -8.66 6.29
CA HIS A 8 8.63 -7.29 5.86
C HIS A 8 9.80 -6.58 6.57
N GLY A 9 10.55 -7.27 7.44
CA GLY A 9 11.69 -6.70 8.17
C GLY A 9 11.29 -5.79 9.34
N ILE A 10 10.04 -5.90 9.83
CA ILE A 10 9.48 -4.98 10.83
C ILE A 10 10.20 -5.05 12.18
N LYS A 11 10.80 -6.20 12.52
CA LYS A 11 11.63 -6.32 13.72
C LYS A 11 12.75 -5.28 13.75
N ARG A 12 13.41 -5.03 12.61
CA ARG A 12 14.50 -4.07 12.55
C ARG A 12 13.99 -2.64 12.73
N LEU A 13 12.87 -2.30 12.09
CA LEU A 13 12.22 -1.00 12.26
C LEU A 13 11.77 -0.78 13.72
N ASP A 14 11.27 -1.80 14.40
CA ASP A 14 10.94 -1.74 15.83
C ASP A 14 12.18 -1.48 16.70
N GLU A 15 13.31 -2.13 16.42
CA GLU A 15 14.59 -1.90 17.11
C GLU A 15 15.10 -0.46 16.92
N MET A 16 14.82 0.14 15.76
CA MET A 16 15.12 1.54 15.45
C MET A 16 14.10 2.52 16.04
N GLY A 17 13.00 2.01 16.61
CA GLY A 17 11.90 2.83 17.14
C GLY A 17 11.00 3.44 16.06
N TYR A 18 11.02 2.94 14.83
CA TYR A 18 10.25 3.45 13.69
C TYR A 18 8.92 2.71 13.59
N LYS A 19 7.87 3.28 14.20
CA LYS A 19 6.55 2.66 14.38
C LYS A 19 5.41 3.43 13.72
N GLY A 20 5.73 4.45 12.92
CA GLY A 20 4.75 5.30 12.24
C GLY A 20 4.33 6.53 13.04
N GLN A 21 5.01 6.82 14.15
CA GLN A 21 4.74 8.00 14.97
C GLN A 21 4.86 9.29 14.15
N LYS A 22 4.01 10.28 14.47
CA LYS A 22 3.95 11.60 13.80
C LYS A 22 3.57 11.56 12.32
N VAL A 23 3.16 10.40 11.79
CA VAL A 23 2.63 10.29 10.44
C VAL A 23 1.11 10.26 10.49
N ASN A 24 0.48 11.08 9.65
CA ASN A 24 -0.97 11.17 9.50
C ASN A 24 -1.37 10.47 8.20
N VAL A 25 -2.20 9.42 8.32
CA VAL A 25 -2.69 8.63 7.19
C VAL A 25 -4.19 8.85 7.04
N LEU A 26 -4.61 9.20 5.82
CA LEU A 26 -6.02 9.27 5.44
C LEU A 26 -6.43 7.98 4.74
N ILE A 27 -7.39 7.26 5.31
CA ILE A 27 -8.05 6.12 4.67
C ILE A 27 -9.27 6.64 3.91
N PHE A 28 -9.28 6.44 2.59
CA PHE A 28 -10.45 6.59 1.75
C PHE A 28 -11.23 5.27 1.71
N GLU A 29 -12.23 5.18 2.60
CA GLU A 29 -13.17 4.07 2.71
C GLU A 29 -14.44 4.57 3.43
N VAL A 30 -15.56 3.84 3.38
CA VAL A 30 -16.81 4.25 4.05
C VAL A 30 -16.67 4.18 5.59
N PRO A 31 -16.67 5.30 6.34
CA PRO A 31 -16.49 5.29 7.79
C PRO A 31 -17.59 4.49 8.50
N GLY A 32 -17.22 3.84 9.59
CA GLY A 32 -18.16 3.09 10.44
C GLY A 32 -18.57 1.73 9.89
N THR A 33 -18.00 1.29 8.76
CA THR A 33 -18.18 -0.09 8.26
C THR A 33 -17.17 -1.04 8.90
N ASP A 34 -17.52 -2.33 8.97
CA ASP A 34 -16.58 -3.40 9.38
C ASP A 34 -15.36 -3.44 8.44
N HIS A 35 -15.57 -3.20 7.14
CA HIS A 35 -14.50 -3.13 6.16
C HIS A 35 -13.51 -2.01 6.48
N ALA A 36 -13.97 -0.76 6.66
CA ALA A 36 -13.11 0.37 7.04
C ALA A 36 -12.32 0.10 8.33
N SER A 37 -12.97 -0.51 9.32
CA SER A 37 -12.33 -0.86 10.60
C SER A 37 -11.19 -1.87 10.40
N ARG A 38 -11.36 -2.84 9.50
CA ARG A 38 -10.33 -3.84 9.15
C ARG A 38 -9.22 -3.28 8.25
N VAL A 39 -9.53 -2.32 7.38
CA VAL A 39 -8.52 -1.57 6.62
C VAL A 39 -7.62 -0.79 7.59
N GLU A 40 -8.21 -0.08 8.57
CA GLU A 40 -7.44 0.58 9.63
C GLU A 40 -6.64 -0.43 10.47
N ALA A 41 -7.23 -1.56 10.85
CA ALA A 41 -6.53 -2.60 11.60
C ALA A 41 -5.30 -3.12 10.83
N SER A 42 -5.41 -3.29 9.51
CA SER A 42 -4.30 -3.70 8.64
C SER A 42 -3.18 -2.65 8.64
N LEU A 43 -3.54 -1.36 8.53
CA LEU A 43 -2.58 -0.25 8.61
C LEU A 43 -1.86 -0.24 9.96
N ARG A 44 -2.60 -0.33 11.07
CA ARG A 44 -2.04 -0.29 12.43
C ARG A 44 -1.25 -1.53 12.79
N TYR A 45 -1.60 -2.67 12.22
CA TYR A 45 -0.82 -3.91 12.37
C TYR A 45 0.60 -3.71 11.83
N MET A 46 0.74 -2.99 10.71
CA MET A 46 2.04 -2.58 10.20
C MET A 46 2.64 -1.43 11.02
N ALA A 47 1.92 -0.31 11.19
CA ALA A 47 2.39 0.93 11.83
C ALA A 47 1.52 1.30 13.05
N PRO A 48 1.84 0.78 14.25
CA PRO A 48 0.94 0.87 15.40
C PRO A 48 0.77 2.29 15.96
N GLU A 49 1.73 3.20 15.73
CA GLU A 49 1.74 4.55 16.30
C GLU A 49 1.29 5.65 15.32
N VAL A 50 0.71 5.25 14.19
CA VAL A 50 0.22 6.17 13.17
C VAL A 50 -1.08 6.88 13.60
N ASN A 51 -1.25 8.13 13.18
CA ASN A 51 -2.52 8.84 13.30
C ASN A 51 -3.40 8.49 12.08
N VAL A 52 -4.61 8.00 12.32
CA VAL A 52 -5.51 7.56 11.25
C VAL A 52 -6.70 8.50 11.16
N TYR A 53 -6.98 8.95 9.96
CA TYR A 53 -8.14 9.75 9.59
C TYR A 53 -8.94 8.98 8.55
N HIS A 54 -10.25 9.23 8.53
CA HIS A 54 -11.15 8.60 7.58
C HIS A 54 -11.86 9.68 6.77
N ALA A 55 -11.92 9.48 5.46
CA ALA A 55 -12.81 10.23 4.61
C ALA A 55 -13.47 9.30 3.61
N TRP A 56 -14.67 9.66 3.18
CA TRP A 56 -15.37 8.94 2.15
C TRP A 56 -15.76 9.83 1.00
N TYR A 57 -15.70 9.21 -0.17
CA TYR A 57 -16.04 9.79 -1.43
C TYR A 57 -17.46 9.35 -1.86
N ASN A 58 -18.42 10.26 -1.77
CA ASN A 58 -19.71 10.08 -2.42
C ASN A 58 -19.71 10.82 -3.76
N LEU A 59 -19.63 10.05 -4.86
CA LEU A 59 -19.68 10.53 -6.26
C LEU A 59 -20.75 11.59 -6.54
N ARG A 60 -21.88 11.56 -5.79
CA ARG A 60 -23.02 12.45 -6.04
C ARG A 60 -22.91 13.82 -5.33
N ASN A 61 -22.16 13.90 -4.24
CA ASN A 61 -22.11 15.08 -3.37
C ASN A 61 -20.68 15.51 -3.06
N PHE A 62 -19.73 15.16 -3.93
CA PHE A 62 -18.33 15.45 -3.68
C PHE A 62 -18.06 16.95 -3.71
N LYS A 63 -17.46 17.44 -2.64
CA LYS A 63 -16.96 18.80 -2.54
C LYS A 63 -15.45 18.75 -2.40
N LEU A 64 -14.77 18.81 -3.55
CA LEU A 64 -13.32 18.77 -3.65
C LEU A 64 -12.62 19.73 -2.67
N ILE A 65 -13.16 20.95 -2.54
CA ILE A 65 -12.63 21.99 -1.66
C ILE A 65 -12.63 21.54 -0.19
N GLU A 66 -13.68 20.86 0.27
CA GLU A 66 -13.76 20.37 1.66
C GLU A 66 -12.72 19.27 1.91
N MET A 67 -12.46 18.41 0.91
CA MET A 67 -11.42 17.37 1.00
C MET A 67 -10.02 17.98 1.08
N VAL A 68 -9.73 18.98 0.24
CA VAL A 68 -8.45 19.68 0.25
C VAL A 68 -8.22 20.37 1.61
N GLN A 69 -9.24 21.07 2.12
CA GLN A 69 -9.17 21.69 3.44
C GLN A 69 -8.93 20.66 4.54
N TYR A 70 -9.62 19.52 4.49
CA TYR A 70 -9.44 18.45 5.46
C TYR A 70 -8.02 17.87 5.44
N ILE A 71 -7.48 17.59 4.26
CA ILE A 71 -6.12 17.06 4.08
C ILE A 71 -5.07 18.04 4.62
N VAL A 72 -5.25 19.34 4.36
CA VAL A 72 -4.36 20.38 4.88
C VAL A 72 -4.49 20.54 6.39
N GLU A 73 -5.70 20.63 6.92
CA GLU A 73 -5.96 20.79 8.36
C GLU A 73 -5.40 19.64 9.19
N LYS A 74 -5.49 18.41 8.66
CA LYS A 74 -4.99 17.20 9.33
C LYS A 74 -3.53 16.90 9.02
N GLU A 75 -2.85 17.75 8.23
CA GLU A 75 -1.45 17.57 7.84
C GLU A 75 -1.20 16.14 7.33
N ILE A 76 -2.05 15.67 6.41
CA ILE A 76 -1.97 14.29 5.90
C ILE A 76 -0.67 14.08 5.14
N HIS A 77 -0.01 12.95 5.38
CA HIS A 77 1.24 12.54 4.74
C HIS A 77 1.02 11.41 3.74
N ILE A 78 0.08 10.50 4.05
CA ILE A 78 -0.22 9.34 3.22
C ILE A 78 -1.73 9.25 3.01
N ILE A 79 -2.14 8.97 1.78
CA ILE A 79 -3.52 8.65 1.42
C ILE A 79 -3.55 7.17 1.02
N ASN A 80 -4.39 6.38 1.66
CA ASN A 80 -4.66 4.99 1.28
C ASN A 80 -6.09 4.86 0.76
N ILE A 81 -6.23 4.48 -0.51
CA ILE A 81 -7.50 4.27 -1.19
C ILE A 81 -7.77 2.76 -1.27
N SER A 82 -8.65 2.26 -0.41
CA SER A 82 -9.01 0.83 -0.37
C SER A 82 -10.45 0.56 -0.82
N LEU A 83 -10.92 1.44 -1.70
CA LEU A 83 -12.26 1.42 -2.30
C LEU A 83 -12.16 1.12 -3.80
N SER A 84 -13.01 0.22 -4.29
CA SER A 84 -13.24 0.04 -5.73
C SER A 84 -14.42 0.93 -6.15
N ALA A 85 -14.17 1.84 -7.10
CA ALA A 85 -15.22 2.59 -7.74
C ALA A 85 -14.87 2.83 -9.22
N GLU A 86 -15.83 2.57 -10.10
CA GLU A 86 -15.75 3.00 -11.49
C GLU A 86 -16.03 4.51 -11.57
N GLY A 87 -15.27 5.23 -12.40
CA GLY A 87 -15.64 6.58 -12.82
C GLY A 87 -15.49 7.69 -11.77
N TYR A 88 -14.40 7.72 -10.99
CA TYR A 88 -13.98 8.97 -10.36
C TYR A 88 -13.89 10.13 -11.37
N PRO A 89 -14.25 11.36 -10.99
CA PRO A 89 -14.06 12.54 -11.80
C PRO A 89 -12.58 12.80 -12.06
N SER A 90 -12.25 13.35 -13.23
CA SER A 90 -10.89 13.82 -13.57
C SER A 90 -10.32 14.76 -12.51
N GLU A 91 -11.18 15.56 -11.89
CA GLU A 91 -10.83 16.52 -10.85
C GLU A 91 -10.34 15.84 -9.56
N PHE A 92 -10.78 14.60 -9.29
CA PHE A 92 -10.26 13.81 -8.18
C PHE A 92 -8.85 13.30 -8.50
N VAL A 93 -8.60 12.85 -9.73
CA VAL A 93 -7.26 12.42 -10.17
C VAL A 93 -6.29 13.59 -10.13
N GLN A 94 -6.65 14.74 -10.70
CA GLN A 94 -5.84 15.96 -10.66
C GLN A 94 -5.52 16.38 -9.22
N MET A 95 -6.48 16.29 -8.31
CA MET A 95 -6.25 16.57 -6.89
C MET A 95 -5.20 15.63 -6.28
N LEU A 96 -5.23 14.33 -6.61
CA LEU A 96 -4.22 13.39 -6.14
C LEU A 96 -2.84 13.74 -6.72
N GLU A 97 -2.75 14.09 -8.01
CA GLU A 97 -1.50 14.56 -8.63
C GLU A 97 -0.95 15.79 -7.91
N ASP A 98 -1.79 16.80 -7.66
CA ASP A 98 -1.40 18.02 -6.95
C ASP A 98 -0.90 17.72 -5.51
N PHE A 99 -1.43 16.70 -4.85
CA PHE A 99 -0.95 16.27 -3.53
C PHE A 99 0.37 15.50 -3.61
N ILE A 100 0.53 14.66 -4.63
CA ILE A 100 1.78 13.93 -4.89
C ILE A 100 2.91 14.94 -5.16
N GLU A 101 2.66 15.97 -5.97
CA GLU A 101 3.63 17.06 -6.21
C GLU A 101 4.01 17.82 -4.94
N ARG A 102 3.14 17.83 -3.92
CA ARG A 102 3.40 18.42 -2.60
C ARG A 102 4.05 17.45 -1.62
N GLY A 103 4.32 16.22 -2.06
CA GLY A 103 5.00 15.17 -1.32
C GLY A 103 4.13 14.34 -0.40
N LEU A 104 2.84 14.23 -0.69
CA LEU A 104 2.02 13.16 -0.13
C LEU A 104 2.28 11.86 -0.88
N LEU A 105 2.20 10.75 -0.16
CA LEU A 105 2.22 9.42 -0.75
C LEU A 105 0.79 8.94 -0.96
N VAL A 106 0.47 8.41 -2.14
CA VAL A 106 -0.85 7.85 -2.43
C VAL A 106 -0.69 6.36 -2.74
N PHE A 107 -1.39 5.53 -1.98
CA PHE A 107 -1.49 4.08 -2.20
C PHE A 107 -2.91 3.72 -2.61
N CYS A 108 -3.06 2.78 -3.54
CA CYS A 108 -4.37 2.21 -3.84
C CYS A 108 -4.36 0.68 -3.93
N ALA A 109 -5.49 0.08 -3.55
CA ALA A 109 -5.72 -1.34 -3.74
C ALA A 109 -5.93 -1.65 -5.23
N ALA A 110 -5.24 -2.66 -5.76
CA ALA A 110 -5.35 -3.08 -7.15
C ALA A 110 -6.68 -3.78 -7.49
N GLY A 111 -7.68 -3.83 -6.60
CA GLY A 111 -8.92 -4.57 -6.85
C GLY A 111 -8.79 -6.10 -6.73
N ASN A 112 -9.93 -6.79 -6.76
CA ASN A 112 -10.06 -8.21 -6.39
C ASN A 112 -10.56 -9.12 -7.54
N ASP A 113 -10.50 -8.63 -8.78
CA ASP A 113 -11.16 -9.26 -9.93
C ASP A 113 -10.19 -9.89 -10.94
N ARG A 114 -9.05 -10.43 -10.47
CA ARG A 114 -8.08 -11.20 -11.27
C ARG A 114 -7.77 -10.54 -12.63
N ASP A 115 -8.23 -11.17 -13.72
CA ASP A 115 -7.94 -10.84 -15.12
C ASP A 115 -8.75 -9.67 -15.65
N LYS A 116 -9.78 -9.21 -14.92
CA LYS A 116 -10.48 -7.96 -15.26
C LYS A 116 -9.63 -6.73 -14.97
N GLY A 117 -8.48 -6.93 -14.32
CA GLY A 117 -7.58 -5.87 -13.95
C GLY A 117 -8.13 -5.05 -12.78
N PRO A 118 -7.41 -4.00 -12.41
CA PRO A 118 -7.73 -3.20 -11.26
C PRO A 118 -8.84 -2.20 -11.63
N PHE A 119 -9.71 -1.93 -10.66
CA PHE A 119 -10.85 -1.02 -10.82
C PHE A 119 -10.61 0.22 -9.95
N GLY A 120 -10.27 1.35 -10.58
CA GLY A 120 -10.14 2.62 -9.88
C GLY A 120 -9.29 3.63 -10.64
N LEU A 121 -9.69 4.90 -10.69
CA LEU A 121 -8.95 5.92 -11.44
C LEU A 121 -7.69 6.44 -10.75
N ALA A 122 -7.45 6.07 -9.49
CA ALA A 122 -6.23 6.45 -8.80
C ALA A 122 -5.00 5.65 -9.29
N MET A 123 -5.16 4.59 -10.07
CA MET A 123 -4.06 3.69 -10.45
C MET A 123 -3.04 4.31 -11.38
N ASP A 124 -3.43 5.36 -12.12
CA ASP A 124 -2.51 6.08 -13.00
C ASP A 124 -1.55 6.98 -12.22
N VAL A 125 -1.85 7.27 -10.95
CA VAL A 125 -1.13 8.26 -10.14
C VAL A 125 -0.65 7.72 -8.79
N ALA A 126 -1.33 6.73 -8.22
CA ALA A 126 -1.02 6.13 -6.93
C ALA A 126 -0.14 4.90 -7.08
N ILE A 127 0.57 4.56 -5.99
CA ILE A 127 1.28 3.29 -5.85
C ILE A 127 0.24 2.17 -5.70
N THR A 128 0.14 1.32 -6.71
CA THR A 128 -0.89 0.29 -6.81
C THR A 128 -0.42 -1.02 -6.19
N ILE A 129 -1.22 -1.53 -5.24
CA ILE A 129 -0.85 -2.65 -4.36
C ILE A 129 -1.74 -3.88 -4.61
N GLY A 130 -1.09 -4.99 -4.95
CA GLY A 130 -1.65 -6.33 -5.02
C GLY A 130 -1.51 -7.06 -3.68
N ALA A 131 -2.19 -8.20 -3.55
CA ALA A 131 -2.20 -9.00 -2.33
C ALA A 131 -1.49 -10.34 -2.51
N ALA A 132 -0.78 -10.76 -1.47
CA ALA A 132 -0.21 -12.08 -1.31
C ALA A 132 -0.40 -12.60 0.11
N SER A 133 -0.31 -13.91 0.25
CA SER A 133 -0.32 -14.64 1.52
C SER A 133 1.00 -15.39 1.69
N LEU A 134 1.45 -15.54 2.93
CA LEU A 134 2.60 -16.39 3.24
C LEU A 134 2.15 -17.85 3.37
N ILE A 135 2.66 -18.72 2.48
CA ILE A 135 2.29 -20.15 2.43
C ILE A 135 3.30 -21.04 3.16
N GLU A 136 4.58 -20.69 3.16
CA GLU A 136 5.66 -21.35 3.89
C GLU A 136 6.60 -20.27 4.46
N GLU A 137 7.58 -20.65 5.28
CA GLU A 137 8.58 -19.68 5.76
C GLU A 137 9.26 -19.02 4.55
N GLU A 138 9.17 -17.69 4.49
CA GLU A 138 9.69 -16.84 3.41
C GLU A 138 9.06 -17.05 2.02
N VAL A 139 8.18 -18.03 1.81
CA VAL A 139 7.51 -18.23 0.52
C VAL A 139 6.13 -17.60 0.53
N CYS A 140 5.93 -16.63 -0.35
CA CYS A 140 4.64 -15.98 -0.56
C CYS A 140 3.98 -16.46 -1.85
N LYS A 141 2.65 -16.51 -1.82
CA LYS A 141 1.80 -16.79 -2.96
C LYS A 141 0.90 -15.59 -3.17
N ARG A 142 0.81 -15.10 -4.40
CA ARG A 142 -0.16 -14.06 -4.77
C ARG A 142 -1.57 -14.57 -4.46
N ASP A 143 -2.37 -13.71 -3.85
CA ASP A 143 -3.74 -14.07 -3.54
C ASP A 143 -4.54 -14.24 -4.83
N ASP A 144 -5.35 -15.29 -4.84
CA ASP A 144 -6.26 -15.64 -5.92
C ASP A 144 -7.22 -14.50 -6.28
N SER A 145 -7.53 -13.60 -5.36
CA SER A 145 -8.35 -12.41 -5.63
C SER A 145 -7.55 -11.26 -6.22
N SER A 146 -6.23 -11.18 -6.01
CA SER A 146 -5.44 -10.02 -6.44
C SER A 146 -5.53 -9.82 -7.95
N ALA A 147 -5.75 -8.58 -8.41
CA ALA A 147 -5.74 -8.27 -9.83
C ALA A 147 -4.37 -8.55 -10.47
N ILE A 148 -4.37 -8.84 -11.77
CA ILE A 148 -3.17 -9.01 -12.62
C ILE A 148 -3.23 -7.93 -13.69
N THR A 149 -2.25 -7.03 -13.72
CA THR A 149 -2.33 -5.84 -14.57
C THR A 149 -0.97 -5.16 -14.74
N SER A 150 -0.78 -4.44 -15.85
CA SER A 150 0.38 -3.57 -16.09
C SER A 150 0.47 -2.39 -15.12
N TYR A 151 -0.62 -2.04 -14.45
CA TYR A 151 -0.67 -0.93 -13.48
C TYR A 151 -0.25 -1.31 -12.07
N LEU A 152 0.05 -2.58 -11.81
CA LEU A 152 0.43 -3.05 -10.48
C LEU A 152 1.89 -2.68 -10.22
N ASP A 153 2.16 -1.98 -9.12
CA ASP A 153 3.52 -1.59 -8.75
C ASP A 153 4.17 -2.64 -7.84
N PHE A 154 3.44 -3.09 -6.82
CA PHE A 154 3.96 -4.00 -5.80
C PHE A 154 2.93 -5.03 -5.36
N ILE A 155 3.41 -6.18 -4.87
CA ILE A 155 2.57 -7.19 -4.22
C ILE A 155 2.91 -7.14 -2.73
N PHE A 156 1.94 -6.96 -1.85
CA PHE A 156 2.19 -6.95 -0.41
C PHE A 156 1.57 -8.14 0.30
N LEU A 157 2.18 -8.59 1.40
CA LEU A 157 1.49 -9.51 2.28
C LEU A 157 0.33 -8.79 2.95
N ARG A 158 -0.85 -9.36 2.86
CA ARG A 158 -1.98 -8.97 3.69
C ARG A 158 -1.74 -9.39 5.15
N PRO A 159 -2.40 -8.78 6.14
CA PRO A 159 -2.29 -9.24 7.51
C PRO A 159 -2.97 -10.61 7.71
N PRO A 160 -2.75 -11.26 8.87
CA PRO A 160 -3.47 -12.47 9.25
C PRO A 160 -4.99 -12.32 9.22
N ASP A 161 -5.70 -13.43 8.95
CA ASP A 161 -7.17 -13.46 8.82
C ASP A 161 -7.93 -13.00 10.08
N HIS A 162 -7.29 -13.05 11.24
CA HIS A 162 -7.89 -12.58 12.49
C HIS A 162 -7.77 -11.06 12.68
N ILE A 163 -6.90 -10.41 11.92
CA ILE A 163 -6.74 -8.94 11.89
C ILE A 163 -7.65 -8.33 10.83
N ALA A 164 -7.67 -8.91 9.64
CA ALA A 164 -8.49 -8.44 8.53
C ALA A 164 -8.94 -9.59 7.62
N GLY A 165 -9.66 -9.29 6.54
CA GLY A 165 -10.10 -10.30 5.56
C GLY A 165 -9.07 -10.59 4.48
N HIS A 166 -9.56 -11.11 3.35
CA HIS A 166 -8.78 -11.31 2.13
C HIS A 166 -8.97 -10.15 1.15
N GLY A 167 -7.93 -9.86 0.37
CA GLY A 167 -8.00 -8.92 -0.75
C GLY A 167 -7.01 -7.75 -0.68
N THR A 168 -6.90 -7.06 -1.80
CA THR A 168 -5.97 -5.94 -1.99
C THR A 168 -6.28 -4.75 -1.10
N SER A 169 -7.53 -4.59 -0.67
CA SER A 169 -7.96 -3.60 0.32
C SER A 169 -7.34 -3.79 1.71
N PHE A 170 -6.76 -4.95 2.02
CA PHE A 170 -6.02 -5.19 3.27
C PHE A 170 -4.50 -5.25 3.07
N ALA A 171 -4.02 -5.47 1.84
CA ALA A 171 -2.59 -5.39 1.51
C ALA A 171 -2.12 -3.94 1.25
N SER A 172 -2.94 -3.11 0.58
CA SER A 172 -2.67 -1.67 0.39
C SER A 172 -2.38 -0.92 1.69
N PRO A 173 -3.20 -1.04 2.75
CA PRO A 173 -2.90 -0.38 4.02
C PRO A 173 -1.64 -0.92 4.72
N MET A 174 -1.23 -2.17 4.46
CA MET A 174 0.05 -2.69 4.94
C MET A 174 1.23 -1.97 4.28
N ALA A 175 1.15 -1.75 2.96
CA ALA A 175 2.16 -0.98 2.23
C ALA A 175 2.24 0.48 2.72
N ALA A 176 1.08 1.12 2.91
CA ALA A 176 0.98 2.45 3.50
C ALA A 176 1.58 2.51 4.91
N GLY A 177 1.40 1.45 5.72
CA GLY A 177 2.00 1.34 7.04
C GLY A 177 3.53 1.20 7.00
N LEU A 178 4.09 0.44 6.05
CA LEU A 178 5.55 0.37 5.89
C LEU A 178 6.10 1.75 5.51
N ALA A 179 5.45 2.43 4.57
CA ALA A 179 5.81 3.79 4.19
C ALA A 179 5.73 4.77 5.38
N ALA A 180 4.70 4.66 6.23
CA ALA A 180 4.59 5.46 7.44
C ALA A 180 5.76 5.23 8.41
N ARG A 181 6.22 3.98 8.56
CA ARG A 181 7.41 3.68 9.37
C ARG A 181 8.68 4.26 8.79
N LEU A 182 8.82 4.29 7.47
CA LEU A 182 9.96 4.94 6.82
C LEU A 182 9.91 6.46 7.02
N LEU A 183 8.75 7.10 6.82
CA LEU A 183 8.56 8.55 7.03
C LEU A 183 8.86 8.99 8.47
N SER A 184 8.16 8.41 9.45
CA SER A 184 8.84 7.73 10.55
C SER A 184 10.20 8.23 11.05
N GLY A 185 11.21 7.52 10.58
CA GLY A 185 12.59 7.64 10.98
C GLY A 185 13.49 8.33 9.97
N TYR A 186 13.13 8.26 8.68
CA TYR A 186 13.85 8.89 7.58
C TYR A 186 13.17 10.19 7.12
N GLY A 187 12.22 10.76 7.86
CA GLY A 187 11.60 12.04 7.51
C GLY A 187 10.89 12.03 6.14
N ARG A 188 10.91 13.17 5.44
CA ARG A 188 10.22 13.33 4.15
C ARG A 188 10.85 12.43 3.09
N ILE A 189 10.00 11.70 2.38
CA ILE A 189 10.29 10.85 1.21
C ILE A 189 9.19 11.14 0.19
N GLU A 190 9.56 11.58 -1.00
CA GLU A 190 8.64 11.85 -2.10
C GLU A 190 8.12 10.55 -2.74
N GLN A 191 6.99 10.60 -3.47
CA GLN A 191 6.40 9.37 -4.01
C GLN A 191 7.33 8.58 -4.93
N GLN A 192 8.10 9.27 -5.78
CA GLN A 192 9.06 8.61 -6.68
C GLN A 192 10.22 7.97 -5.91
N GLU A 193 10.68 8.59 -4.83
CA GLU A 193 11.70 8.02 -3.94
C GLU A 193 11.14 6.79 -3.21
N MET A 194 9.88 6.84 -2.75
CA MET A 194 9.22 5.70 -2.11
C MET A 194 9.06 4.52 -3.06
N ILE A 195 8.69 4.78 -4.33
CA ILE A 195 8.63 3.74 -5.38
C ILE A 195 10.01 3.11 -5.56
N GLU A 196 11.08 3.91 -5.65
CA GLU A 196 12.43 3.41 -5.82
C GLU A 196 12.90 2.58 -4.61
N VAL A 197 12.64 3.05 -3.40
CA VAL A 197 12.91 2.31 -2.16
C VAL A 197 12.18 0.96 -2.20
N PHE A 198 10.87 0.95 -2.44
CA PHE A 198 10.11 -0.30 -2.49
C PHE A 198 10.60 -1.23 -3.60
N ARG A 199 10.98 -0.69 -4.76
CA ARG A 199 11.54 -1.45 -5.88
C ARG A 199 12.81 -2.18 -5.48
N VAL A 200 13.78 -1.48 -4.88
CA VAL A 200 15.04 -2.08 -4.43
C VAL A 200 14.80 -3.11 -3.33
N LEU A 201 13.93 -2.80 -2.35
CA LEU A 201 13.56 -3.73 -1.28
C LEU A 201 12.86 -4.99 -1.80
N SER A 202 12.21 -4.94 -2.97
CA SER A 202 11.51 -6.08 -3.58
C SER A 202 12.42 -6.94 -4.47
N GLN A 203 13.39 -6.32 -5.17
CA GLN A 203 14.27 -7.02 -6.12
C GLN A 203 15.16 -8.09 -5.50
N HIS A 204 15.52 -7.95 -4.23
CA HIS A 204 16.33 -8.94 -3.53
C HIS A 204 15.63 -10.27 -3.29
N HIS A 205 14.32 -10.36 -3.54
CA HIS A 205 13.49 -11.47 -3.11
C HIS A 205 12.42 -11.91 -4.13
N SER A 206 12.56 -11.53 -5.40
CA SER A 206 11.67 -11.95 -6.50
C SER A 206 11.54 -13.47 -6.66
N LYS A 207 12.46 -14.26 -6.08
CA LYS A 207 12.40 -15.73 -6.04
C LYS A 207 11.39 -16.30 -5.03
N LEU A 208 10.86 -15.48 -4.13
CA LEU A 208 9.98 -15.91 -3.03
C LEU A 208 8.50 -15.97 -3.40
N LEU A 209 8.11 -15.40 -4.55
CA LEU A 209 6.76 -15.51 -5.08
C LEU A 209 6.60 -16.86 -5.81
N ARG A 210 5.97 -17.83 -5.14
CA ARG A 210 5.61 -19.10 -5.77
C ARG A 210 4.32 -18.90 -6.56
N ASP A 211 4.45 -18.82 -7.88
CA ASP A 211 3.31 -18.81 -8.79
C ASP A 211 2.72 -20.21 -8.94
N ASP A 212 1.39 -20.29 -9.10
CA ASP A 212 0.69 -21.49 -9.56
C ASP A 212 1.04 -21.87 -11.04
N ALA A 213 1.96 -21.14 -11.67
CA ALA A 213 2.32 -21.26 -13.08
C ALA A 213 3.39 -22.33 -13.37
N GLU A 214 3.74 -23.21 -12.43
CA GLU A 214 4.64 -24.36 -12.67
C GLU A 214 4.16 -25.29 -13.82
N ASN A 215 2.91 -25.13 -14.30
CA ASN A 215 2.36 -25.88 -15.43
C ASN A 215 2.09 -25.09 -16.73
N SER A 216 2.50 -23.81 -16.85
CA SER A 216 2.31 -23.08 -18.12
C SER A 216 3.63 -22.51 -18.66
N SER A 217 4.11 -23.10 -19.75
CA SER A 217 5.30 -22.71 -20.51
C SER A 217 5.21 -21.33 -21.18
N VAL A 218 4.25 -20.49 -20.78
CA VAL A 218 3.85 -19.27 -21.50
C VAL A 218 3.96 -17.99 -20.65
N ILE A 219 4.21 -18.05 -19.34
CA ILE A 219 4.01 -16.85 -18.50
C ILE A 219 5.25 -16.50 -17.66
N LYS A 220 6.32 -16.09 -18.34
CA LYS A 220 7.52 -15.51 -17.70
C LYS A 220 7.59 -13.97 -17.80
N SER A 221 6.58 -13.30 -18.36
CA SER A 221 6.69 -11.86 -18.66
C SER A 221 5.44 -11.01 -18.41
N ARG A 222 4.43 -11.48 -17.65
CA ARG A 222 3.15 -10.75 -17.47
C ARG A 222 2.60 -10.71 -16.04
N TYR A 223 3.47 -10.59 -15.03
CA TYR A 223 3.05 -10.45 -13.63
C TYR A 223 3.71 -9.22 -13.05
N THR A 224 3.24 -8.07 -13.50
CA THR A 224 3.89 -6.76 -13.37
C THR A 224 3.63 -6.18 -12.00
N GLY A 225 4.58 -6.40 -11.09
CA GLY A 225 4.78 -5.71 -9.82
C GLY A 225 6.15 -6.15 -9.29
N TRP A 226 6.91 -5.29 -8.62
CA TRP A 226 8.32 -5.56 -8.28
C TRP A 226 8.51 -6.66 -7.20
N GLY A 227 7.43 -7.14 -6.60
CA GLY A 227 7.42 -8.09 -5.49
C GLY A 227 6.97 -7.45 -4.18
N ALA A 228 7.23 -8.13 -3.07
CA ALA A 228 6.94 -7.65 -1.72
C ALA A 228 8.18 -7.02 -1.08
N PRO A 229 8.17 -5.71 -0.76
CA PRO A 229 9.29 -5.05 -0.11
C PRO A 229 9.65 -5.68 1.23
N ILE A 230 10.93 -5.98 1.44
CA ILE A 230 11.47 -6.43 2.74
C ILE A 230 12.47 -5.39 3.21
N PHE A 231 12.21 -4.75 4.35
CA PHE A 231 13.08 -3.70 4.85
C PHE A 231 14.51 -4.21 5.10
N LYS A 232 15.47 -3.46 4.56
CA LYS A 232 16.91 -3.61 4.79
C LYS A 232 17.50 -2.22 4.96
N GLN A 233 18.06 -1.98 6.14
CA GLN A 233 18.49 -0.65 6.55
C GLN A 233 19.55 -0.08 5.59
N GLU A 234 20.55 -0.89 5.24
CA GLU A 234 21.66 -0.49 4.39
C GLU A 234 21.21 -0.03 2.99
N LEU A 235 20.17 -0.65 2.44
CA LEU A 235 19.63 -0.28 1.12
C LEU A 235 18.84 1.02 1.18
N VAL A 236 18.10 1.24 2.26
CA VAL A 236 17.32 2.49 2.44
C VAL A 236 18.25 3.66 2.70
N GLU A 237 19.28 3.47 3.52
CA GLU A 237 20.31 4.48 3.82
C GLU A 237 21.11 4.86 2.57
N GLU A 238 21.52 3.88 1.77
CA GLU A 238 22.21 4.12 0.49
C GLU A 238 21.34 4.93 -0.49
N LEU A 239 20.04 4.62 -0.60
CA LEU A 239 19.14 5.29 -1.53
C LEU A 239 18.76 6.71 -1.09
N LEU A 240 18.60 6.93 0.21
CA LEU A 240 18.15 8.22 0.75
C LEU A 240 19.32 9.16 1.10
N ASP A 241 20.57 8.75 0.85
CA ASP A 241 21.81 9.47 1.18
C ASP A 241 21.89 9.86 2.67
N ARG A 242 21.63 8.89 3.56
CA ARG A 242 21.47 9.11 5.01
C ARG A 242 22.20 8.08 5.86
#